data_AF-A0A0Q8QJY2-F1
#
_entry.id   AF-A0A0Q8QJY2-F1
#
_cell.length_a   1.000
_cell.length_b   1.000
_cell.length_c   1.000
_cell.angle_alpha   90.00
_cell.angle_beta   90.00
_cell.angle_gamma   90.00
#
_symmetry.space_group_name_H-M   'P 1'
#
loop_
_entity.id
_entity.type
_entity.pdbx_description
1 polymer ?
#
loop_
_entity_poly.entity_id
_entity_poly.type
_entity_poly.pdbx_seq_one_letter_code
_entity_poly.pdbx_strand_id
1 'polypeptide(L)'
;MRALSVGVLALAGGQAIGAPPALTAGMTVSDPAGGAVGTIDSVTGETAVVATGTHKVALPLASFAKNDKGAVIGLTKTELDAAAAKAAENAAAALRAQIIPGVMISGAQGNPLGTVKAIDGDLVVLASGHGDARLPIASIGSGPKGLIVGMTAAEFEAAVKSTQ
;
A
#
# COMPACT_ATOMS: atom_id res chain seq x y z
N MET A 1 -12.76 -65.14 -36.90
CA MET A 1 -13.67 -64.79 -35.78
C MET A 1 -13.31 -63.38 -35.34
N ARG A 2 -14.06 -62.37 -35.78
CA ARG A 2 -15.19 -61.72 -35.06
C ARG A 2 -14.71 -60.64 -34.07
N ALA A 3 -14.83 -59.40 -34.56
CA ALA A 3 -15.24 -58.15 -33.90
C ALA A 3 -14.62 -57.72 -32.56
N LEU A 4 -14.26 -56.42 -32.48
CA LEU A 4 -14.88 -55.40 -31.62
C LEU A 4 -14.21 -54.04 -31.96
N SER A 5 -14.83 -53.21 -32.81
CA SER A 5 -15.73 -52.12 -32.43
C SER A 5 -15.01 -50.93 -31.77
N VAL A 6 -14.80 -49.88 -32.57
CA VAL A 6 -14.48 -48.51 -32.14
C VAL A 6 -15.69 -47.95 -31.37
N GLY A 7 -15.47 -47.41 -30.18
CA GLY A 7 -16.46 -46.70 -29.38
C GLY A 7 -15.82 -45.57 -28.58
N VAL A 8 -16.23 -44.34 -28.86
CA VAL A 8 -15.78 -43.08 -28.24
C VAL A 8 -16.46 -42.89 -26.87
N LEU A 9 -15.70 -42.47 -25.86
CA LEU A 9 -16.15 -41.74 -24.65
C LEU A 9 -14.92 -40.92 -24.16
N ALA A 10 -14.80 -39.61 -24.39
CA ALA A 10 -15.51 -38.47 -23.81
C ALA A 10 -15.36 -38.31 -22.27
N LEU A 11 -14.60 -37.24 -21.92
CA LEU A 11 -14.76 -36.32 -20.78
C LEU A 11 -14.08 -36.58 -19.41
N ALA A 12 -13.27 -35.57 -19.09
CA ALA A 12 -13.21 -34.84 -17.81
C ALA A 12 -12.35 -35.40 -16.67
N GLY A 13 -11.43 -34.54 -16.20
CA GLY A 13 -10.64 -34.82 -15.00
C GLY A 13 -9.28 -34.14 -14.94
N GLY A 14 -8.90 -33.27 -15.90
CA GLY A 14 -7.88 -32.28 -15.63
C GLY A 14 -8.43 -31.35 -14.56
N GLN A 15 -8.02 -31.56 -13.31
CA GLN A 15 -8.30 -30.63 -12.22
C GLN A 15 -7.58 -29.34 -12.59
N ALA A 16 -8.30 -28.48 -13.31
CA ALA A 16 -7.92 -27.10 -13.50
C ALA A 16 -7.74 -26.56 -12.09
N ILE A 17 -6.48 -26.35 -11.70
CA ILE A 17 -6.14 -25.38 -10.67
C ILE A 17 -6.91 -24.14 -11.12
N GLY A 18 -7.99 -23.85 -10.41
CA GLY A 18 -8.96 -22.85 -10.84
C GLY A 18 -8.18 -21.60 -11.20
N ALA A 19 -8.31 -21.18 -12.46
CA ALA A 19 -7.82 -19.87 -12.84
C ALA A 19 -8.27 -18.90 -11.76
N PRO A 20 -7.36 -18.04 -11.24
CA PRO A 20 -7.75 -17.08 -10.21
C PRO A 20 -9.03 -16.42 -10.69
N PRO A 21 -10.05 -16.27 -9.83
CA PRO A 21 -11.33 -15.72 -10.24
C PRO A 21 -11.00 -14.48 -11.04
N ALA A 22 -11.48 -14.40 -12.30
CA ALA A 22 -11.21 -13.27 -13.17
C ALA A 22 -11.85 -12.04 -12.53
N LEU A 23 -11.15 -11.46 -11.57
CA LEU A 23 -11.47 -10.22 -10.93
C LEU A 23 -11.19 -9.18 -11.99
N THR A 24 -12.22 -8.47 -12.37
CA THR A 24 -12.13 -7.39 -13.34
C THR A 24 -12.18 -6.07 -12.59
N ALA A 25 -11.43 -5.09 -13.08
CA ALA A 25 -11.61 -3.70 -12.64
C ALA A 25 -13.08 -3.30 -12.87
N GLY A 26 -13.68 -2.65 -11.88
CA GLY A 26 -15.09 -2.26 -11.85
C GLY A 26 -16.01 -3.22 -11.08
N MET A 27 -15.52 -4.38 -10.62
CA MET A 27 -16.35 -5.31 -9.85
C MET A 27 -16.59 -4.80 -8.42
N THR A 28 -17.84 -4.88 -7.93
CA THR A 28 -18.15 -4.57 -6.53
C THR A 28 -17.67 -5.69 -5.61
N VAL A 29 -16.94 -5.30 -4.58
CA VAL A 29 -16.46 -6.15 -3.51
C VAL A 29 -17.42 -6.03 -2.33
N SER A 30 -17.94 -7.17 -1.87
CA SER A 30 -18.83 -7.25 -0.72
C SER A 30 -18.19 -7.99 0.45
N ASP A 31 -18.74 -7.86 1.65
CA ASP A 31 -18.36 -8.64 2.82
C ASP A 31 -19.24 -9.91 2.92
N PRO A 32 -18.88 -10.91 3.76
CA PRO A 32 -19.72 -12.09 3.98
C PRO A 32 -21.08 -11.80 4.63
N ALA A 33 -21.28 -10.62 5.21
CA ALA A 33 -22.58 -10.15 5.73
C ALA A 33 -23.45 -9.49 4.63
N GLY A 34 -22.95 -9.38 3.39
CA GLY A 34 -23.65 -8.78 2.25
C GLY A 34 -23.52 -7.25 2.16
N GLY A 35 -22.67 -6.63 2.96
CA GLY A 35 -22.36 -5.20 2.90
C GLY A 35 -21.39 -4.88 1.76
N ALA A 36 -21.58 -3.74 1.10
CA ALA A 36 -20.68 -3.27 0.05
C ALA A 36 -19.40 -2.68 0.68
N VAL A 37 -18.26 -3.35 0.46
CA VAL A 37 -16.96 -2.94 0.99
C VAL A 37 -16.30 -1.90 0.10
N GLY A 38 -16.36 -2.11 -1.22
CA GLY A 38 -15.73 -1.23 -2.20
C GLY A 38 -15.86 -1.73 -3.63
N THR A 39 -15.08 -1.14 -4.53
CA THR A 39 -15.04 -1.49 -5.95
C THR A 39 -13.60 -1.77 -6.35
N ILE A 40 -13.37 -2.80 -7.17
CA ILE A 40 -12.04 -3.09 -7.70
C ILE A 40 -11.65 -1.97 -8.67
N ASP A 41 -10.60 -1.23 -8.34
CA ASP A 41 -10.06 -0.16 -9.19
C ASP A 41 -9.18 -0.74 -10.30
N SER A 42 -8.35 -1.73 -9.96
CA SER A 42 -7.42 -2.36 -10.90
C SER A 42 -6.96 -3.72 -10.38
N VAL A 43 -6.65 -4.64 -11.30
CA VAL A 43 -6.11 -5.98 -10.98
C VAL A 43 -4.77 -6.12 -11.69
N THR A 44 -3.74 -6.43 -10.93
CA THR A 44 -2.35 -6.50 -11.39
C THR A 44 -1.77 -7.86 -10.98
N GLY A 45 -1.68 -8.77 -11.95
CA GLY A 45 -1.17 -10.13 -11.73
C GLY A 45 -1.99 -10.88 -10.69
N GLU A 46 -1.41 -11.07 -9.50
CA GLU A 46 -2.01 -11.79 -8.36
C GLU A 46 -2.57 -10.86 -7.28
N THR A 47 -2.65 -9.55 -7.54
CA THR A 47 -3.14 -8.55 -6.58
C THR A 47 -4.24 -7.70 -7.18
N ALA A 48 -5.31 -7.42 -6.43
CA ALA A 48 -6.39 -6.52 -6.82
C ALA A 48 -6.44 -5.32 -5.87
N VAL A 49 -6.48 -4.13 -6.45
CA VAL A 49 -6.65 -2.85 -5.74
C VAL A 49 -8.14 -2.59 -5.59
N VAL A 50 -8.61 -2.56 -4.35
CA VAL A 50 -10.00 -2.25 -3.99
C VAL A 50 -10.07 -0.82 -3.48
N ALA A 51 -10.89 0.00 -4.12
CA ALA A 51 -11.27 1.32 -3.64
C ALA A 51 -12.47 1.17 -2.70
N THR A 52 -12.29 1.46 -1.42
CA THR A 52 -13.37 1.49 -0.43
C THR A 52 -14.17 2.80 -0.45
N GLY A 53 -13.83 3.72 -1.36
CA GLY A 53 -14.34 5.08 -1.42
C GLY A 53 -13.47 6.09 -0.67
N THR A 54 -12.84 5.68 0.44
CA THR A 54 -11.94 6.54 1.23
C THR A 54 -10.47 6.18 1.02
N HIS A 55 -10.18 4.88 0.87
CA HIS A 55 -8.82 4.37 0.74
C HIS A 55 -8.73 3.31 -0.36
N LYS A 56 -7.53 3.16 -0.93
CA LYS A 56 -7.21 2.09 -1.87
C LYS A 56 -6.40 1.03 -1.14
N VAL A 57 -6.90 -0.20 -1.14
CA VAL A 57 -6.22 -1.33 -0.50
C VAL A 57 -5.88 -2.37 -1.56
N ALA A 58 -4.60 -2.68 -1.70
CA ALA A 58 -4.12 -3.76 -2.54
C ALA A 58 -4.23 -5.07 -1.75
N LEU A 59 -5.14 -5.94 -2.18
CA LEU A 59 -5.37 -7.25 -1.59
C LEU A 59 -4.94 -8.33 -2.60
N PRO A 60 -4.27 -9.40 -2.17
CA PRO A 60 -3.98 -10.52 -3.06
C PRO A 60 -5.27 -11.20 -3.51
N LEU A 61 -5.30 -11.72 -4.74
CA LEU A 61 -6.46 -12.42 -5.32
C LEU A 61 -6.93 -13.59 -4.44
N ALA A 62 -6.00 -14.23 -3.72
CA ALA A 62 -6.29 -15.29 -2.76
C ALA A 62 -7.16 -14.84 -1.56
N SER A 63 -7.18 -13.54 -1.25
CA SER A 63 -8.06 -12.97 -0.23
C SER A 63 -9.48 -12.70 -0.72
N PHE A 64 -9.73 -12.86 -2.02
CA PHE A 64 -11.05 -12.73 -2.62
C PHE A 64 -11.66 -14.10 -2.83
N ALA A 65 -12.83 -14.30 -2.22
CA ALA A 65 -13.73 -15.38 -2.56
C ALA A 65 -14.68 -14.91 -3.68
N LYS A 66 -15.04 -15.81 -4.61
CA LYS A 66 -16.10 -15.54 -5.58
C LYS A 66 -17.40 -16.11 -5.05
N ASN A 67 -18.48 -15.34 -5.04
CA ASN A 67 -19.84 -15.82 -4.81
C ASN A 67 -20.74 -15.50 -6.02
N ASP A 68 -21.97 -16.01 -6.02
CA ASP A 68 -22.98 -15.74 -7.07
C ASP A 68 -23.33 -14.25 -7.24
N LYS A 69 -22.97 -13.38 -6.29
CA LYS A 69 -23.25 -11.94 -6.32
C LYS A 69 -22.03 -11.06 -6.62
N GLY A 70 -20.82 -11.60 -6.68
CA GLY A 70 -19.60 -10.83 -6.92
C GLY A 70 -18.35 -11.35 -6.20
N ALA A 71 -17.36 -10.47 -6.06
CA ALA A 71 -16.17 -10.75 -5.27
C ALA A 71 -16.47 -10.44 -3.79
N VAL A 72 -16.14 -11.37 -2.89
CA VAL A 72 -16.30 -11.22 -1.45
C VAL A 72 -14.94 -11.26 -0.81
N ILE A 73 -14.67 -10.34 0.12
CA ILE A 73 -13.49 -10.43 0.98
C ILE A 73 -13.93 -10.78 2.39
N GLY A 74 -13.12 -11.55 3.11
CA GLY A 74 -13.40 -11.94 4.49
C GLY A 74 -13.32 -10.79 5.51
N LEU A 75 -13.09 -9.56 5.07
CA LEU A 75 -12.97 -8.36 5.90
C LEU A 75 -14.13 -7.42 5.61
N THR A 76 -14.78 -6.91 6.65
CA THR A 76 -15.79 -5.85 6.53
C THR A 76 -15.16 -4.52 6.12
N LYS A 77 -15.97 -3.55 5.67
CA LYS A 77 -15.51 -2.19 5.38
C LYS A 77 -14.77 -1.57 6.57
N THR A 78 -15.30 -1.78 7.78
CA THR A 78 -14.71 -1.27 9.02
C THR A 78 -13.39 -1.93 9.35
N GLU A 79 -13.27 -3.25 9.13
CA GLU A 79 -12.00 -3.95 9.33
C GLU A 79 -10.97 -3.55 8.28
N LEU A 80 -11.40 -3.27 7.05
CA LEU A 80 -10.51 -2.82 5.99
C LEU A 80 -10.02 -1.38 6.24
N ASP A 81 -10.88 -0.51 6.75
CA ASP A 81 -10.51 0.83 7.21
C ASP A 81 -9.55 0.75 8.41
N ALA A 82 -9.86 -0.08 9.41
CA ALA A 82 -8.98 -0.32 10.55
C ALA A 82 -7.63 -0.94 10.13
N ALA A 83 -7.62 -1.84 9.14
CA ALA A 83 -6.41 -2.42 8.60
C ALA A 83 -5.58 -1.38 7.83
N ALA A 84 -6.23 -0.48 7.07
CA ALA A 84 -5.57 0.63 6.39
C ALA A 84 -4.97 1.62 7.40
N ALA A 85 -5.72 1.98 8.44
CA ALA A 85 -5.25 2.82 9.54
C ALA A 85 -4.05 2.17 10.26
N LYS A 86 -4.16 0.89 10.60
CA LYS A 86 -3.07 0.12 11.24
C LYS A 86 -1.86 -0.04 10.32
N ALA A 87 -2.06 -0.17 9.01
CA ALA A 87 -0.98 -0.20 8.04
C ALA A 87 -0.28 1.17 7.94
N ALA A 88 -1.03 2.27 7.97
CA ALA A 88 -0.50 3.62 8.03
C ALA A 88 0.28 3.87 9.32
N GLU A 89 -0.24 3.43 10.47
CA GLU A 89 0.47 3.49 11.75
C GLU A 89 1.74 2.66 11.75
N ASN A 90 1.70 1.42 11.24
CA ASN A 90 2.89 0.58 11.12
C ASN A 90 3.92 1.17 10.16
N ALA A 91 3.49 1.77 9.05
CA ALA A 91 4.38 2.47 8.13
C ALA A 91 5.02 3.69 8.80
N ALA A 92 4.24 4.45 9.56
CA ALA A 92 4.75 5.57 10.36
C ALA A 92 5.70 5.09 11.45
N ALA A 93 5.42 3.98 12.12
CA ALA A 93 6.30 3.41 13.15
C ALA A 93 7.60 2.88 12.54
N ALA A 94 7.54 2.20 11.40
CA ALA A 94 8.71 1.72 10.65
C ALA A 94 9.56 2.90 10.17
N LEU A 95 8.94 3.95 9.65
CA LEU A 95 9.60 5.21 9.32
C LEU A 95 10.32 5.79 10.55
N ARG A 96 9.62 5.88 11.68
CA ARG A 96 10.18 6.38 12.95
C ARG A 96 11.38 5.56 13.41
N ALA A 97 11.35 4.25 13.22
CA ALA A 97 12.47 3.38 13.50
C ALA A 97 13.66 3.59 12.55
N GLN A 98 13.43 4.11 11.34
CA GLN A 98 14.49 4.46 10.37
C GLN A 98 15.07 5.86 10.61
N ILE A 99 14.36 6.73 11.33
CA ILE A 99 14.86 8.05 11.74
C ILE A 99 15.84 7.84 12.88
N ILE A 100 17.12 7.76 12.54
CA ILE A 100 18.23 7.72 13.48
C ILE A 100 19.19 8.89 13.19
N PRO A 101 19.89 9.41 14.20
CA PRO A 101 20.96 10.39 13.99
C PRO A 101 22.00 9.87 12.98
N GLY A 102 22.36 10.71 12.01
CA GLY A 102 23.26 10.39 10.91
C GLY A 102 22.58 9.98 9.61
N VAL A 103 21.26 9.72 9.60
CA VAL A 103 20.53 9.42 8.34
C VAL A 103 20.32 10.68 7.52
N MET A 104 20.59 10.59 6.22
CA MET A 104 20.30 11.66 5.28
C MET A 104 18.82 11.64 4.88
N ILE A 105 18.19 12.81 4.93
CA ILE A 105 16.81 13.02 4.52
C ILE A 105 16.81 13.85 3.25
N SER A 106 15.98 13.44 2.29
CA SER A 106 15.80 14.11 1.00
C SER A 106 14.48 14.86 0.93
N GLY A 107 14.32 15.80 0.02
CA GLY A 107 13.06 16.51 -0.22
C GLY A 107 12.17 15.77 -1.20
N ALA A 108 11.01 16.35 -1.51
CA ALA A 108 10.00 15.78 -2.40
C ALA A 108 10.53 15.47 -3.82
N GLN A 109 11.62 16.13 -4.23
CA GLN A 109 12.27 15.96 -5.54
C GLN A 109 13.51 15.05 -5.49
N GLY A 110 13.81 14.45 -4.32
CA GLY A 110 15.02 13.65 -4.11
C GLY A 110 16.31 14.45 -3.91
N ASN A 111 16.21 15.78 -3.73
CA ASN A 111 17.34 16.63 -3.37
C ASN A 111 17.68 16.44 -1.88
N PRO A 112 18.96 16.28 -1.50
CA PRO A 112 19.34 16.14 -0.10
C PRO A 112 19.02 17.44 0.66
N LEU A 113 18.20 17.35 1.72
CA LEU A 113 17.87 18.49 2.57
C LEU A 113 18.91 18.63 3.69
N GLY A 114 19.32 17.50 4.26
CA GLY A 114 20.26 17.47 5.38
C GLY A 114 20.35 16.09 6.02
N THR A 115 21.17 15.99 7.07
CA THR A 115 21.30 14.79 7.90
C THR A 115 20.63 14.98 9.24
N VAL A 116 20.01 13.94 9.77
CA VAL A 116 19.42 13.96 11.11
C VAL A 116 20.56 14.14 12.12
N LYS A 117 20.56 15.25 12.84
CA LYS A 117 21.51 15.56 13.91
C LYS A 117 21.04 15.00 15.24
N ALA A 118 19.77 15.21 15.56
CA ALA A 118 19.14 14.79 16.81
C ALA A 118 17.65 14.55 16.63
N ILE A 119 17.06 13.81 17.57
CA ILE A 119 15.63 13.55 17.63
C ILE A 119 15.16 14.00 19.02
N ASP A 120 14.37 15.07 19.05
CA ASP A 120 13.77 15.66 20.24
C ASP A 120 12.30 15.22 20.31
N GLY A 121 12.05 13.98 20.75
CA GLY A 121 10.69 13.43 20.88
C GLY A 121 10.00 13.27 19.52
N ASP A 122 8.99 14.11 19.25
CA ASP A 122 8.27 14.17 17.96
C ASP A 122 8.92 15.09 16.92
N LEU A 123 9.98 15.80 17.30
CA LEU A 123 10.73 16.70 16.42
C LEU A 123 12.07 16.07 16.03
N VAL A 124 12.44 16.19 14.76
CA VAL A 124 13.76 15.85 14.24
C VAL A 124 14.53 17.14 13.95
N VAL A 125 15.79 17.19 14.35
CA VAL A 125 16.72 18.26 13.98
C VAL A 125 17.52 17.78 12.78
N LEU A 126 17.32 18.40 11.62
CA LEU A 126 18.14 18.20 10.44
C LEU A 126 19.25 19.25 10.39
N ALA A 127 20.49 18.80 10.28
CA ALA A 127 21.62 19.64 9.94
C ALA A 127 21.75 19.72 8.41
N SER A 128 21.62 20.93 7.87
CA SER A 128 21.90 21.25 6.47
C SER A 128 23.08 22.20 6.35
N GLY A 129 23.68 22.29 5.17
CA GLY A 129 24.71 23.30 4.88
C GLY A 129 24.21 24.75 5.01
N HIS A 130 22.89 24.94 5.11
CA HIS A 130 22.22 26.24 5.22
C HIS A 130 21.73 26.56 6.65
N GLY A 131 21.88 25.64 7.60
CA GLY A 131 21.41 25.79 8.99
C GLY A 131 20.73 24.53 9.54
N ASP A 132 20.50 24.52 10.85
CA ASP A 132 19.76 23.45 11.53
C ASP A 132 18.25 23.73 11.41
N ALA A 133 17.47 22.75 10.95
CA ALA A 133 16.01 22.85 10.84
C ALA A 133 15.32 21.84 11.73
N ARG A 134 14.25 22.26 12.41
CA ARG A 134 13.45 21.39 13.27
C ARG A 134 12.16 21.03 12.56
N LEU A 135 12.00 19.76 12.20
CA LEU A 135 10.83 19.27 11.51
C LEU A 135 10.13 18.19 12.35
N PRO A 136 8.80 18.22 12.47
CA PRO A 136 8.08 17.14 13.11
C PRO A 136 8.24 15.85 12.29
N ILE A 137 8.41 14.73 13.00
CA ILE A 137 8.62 13.42 12.40
C ILE A 137 7.42 13.02 11.53
N ALA A 138 6.22 13.47 11.88
CA ALA A 138 5.01 13.27 11.08
C ALA A 138 5.08 13.89 9.66
N SER A 139 6.00 14.83 9.41
CA SER A 139 6.23 15.39 8.07
C SER A 139 7.27 14.64 7.25
N ILE A 140 7.99 13.68 7.87
CA ILE A 140 8.94 12.81 7.20
C ILE A 140 8.15 11.60 6.66
N GLY A 141 8.52 11.12 5.48
CA GLY A 141 7.94 9.95 4.82
C GLY A 141 9.02 9.01 4.30
N SER A 142 8.65 7.78 3.94
CA SER A 142 9.56 6.79 3.38
C SER A 142 9.53 6.90 1.86
N GLY A 143 10.67 7.17 1.24
CA GLY A 143 10.84 7.17 -0.21
C GLY A 143 11.69 5.99 -0.69
N PRO A 144 11.70 5.71 -2.00
CA PRO A 144 12.47 4.61 -2.59
C PRO A 144 13.99 4.75 -2.41
N LYS A 145 14.50 5.95 -2.08
CA LYS A 145 15.92 6.23 -1.84
C LYS A 145 16.27 6.46 -0.37
N GLY A 146 15.31 6.29 0.55
CA GLY A 146 15.47 6.61 1.97
C GLY A 146 14.40 7.57 2.48
N LEU A 147 14.67 8.24 3.60
CA LEU A 147 13.72 9.17 4.20
C LEU A 147 13.56 10.43 3.34
N ILE A 148 12.30 10.84 3.11
CA ILE A 148 11.95 12.03 2.34
C ILE A 148 11.05 12.97 3.13
N VAL A 149 10.99 14.24 2.77
CA VAL A 149 10.00 15.20 3.28
C VAL A 149 9.18 15.72 2.12
N GLY A 150 7.88 15.96 2.33
CA GLY A 150 6.98 16.51 1.31
C GLY A 150 7.28 17.95 0.86
N MET A 151 8.34 18.59 1.40
CA MET A 151 8.77 19.94 1.02
C MET A 151 10.01 19.92 0.12
N THR A 152 10.19 20.97 -0.66
CA THR A 152 11.38 21.18 -1.50
C THR A 152 12.55 21.77 -0.72
N ALA A 153 13.76 21.70 -1.28
CA ALA A 153 14.95 22.31 -0.65
C ALA A 153 14.82 23.83 -0.49
N ALA A 154 14.16 24.50 -1.44
CA ALA A 154 13.89 25.93 -1.37
C ALA A 154 12.90 26.28 -0.25
N GLU A 155 11.84 25.48 -0.07
CA GLU A 155 10.90 25.65 1.05
C GLU A 155 11.56 25.39 2.41
N PHE A 156 12.43 24.38 2.48
CA PHE A 156 13.23 24.10 3.67
C PHE A 156 14.17 25.28 4.00
N GLU A 157 14.94 25.79 3.03
CA GLU A 157 15.77 26.99 3.23
C GLU A 157 14.94 28.20 3.65
N ALA A 158 13.78 28.42 3.03
CA ALA A 158 12.89 29.52 3.37
C ALA A 158 12.35 29.38 4.80
N ALA A 159 12.00 28.16 5.23
CA ALA A 159 11.58 27.88 6.61
C ALA A 159 12.71 28.11 7.61
N VAL A 160 13.94 27.69 7.30
CA VAL A 160 15.14 27.93 8.13
C VAL A 160 15.47 29.42 8.21
N LYS A 161 15.30 30.18 7.12
CA LYS A 161 15.51 31.64 7.11
C LYS A 161 14.39 32.41 7.82
N SER A 162 13.16 31.89 7.81
CA SER A 162 12.01 32.54 8.46
C SER A 162 11.96 32.25 9.97
N THR A 163 12.66 31.22 10.45
CA THR A 163 12.76 30.89 11.88
C THR A 163 13.98 31.51 12.57
N GLN A 164 14.82 32.26 11.84
CA GLN A 164 15.93 33.04 12.38
C GLN A 164 15.53 34.50 12.62
#